data_AF-A0A0G4GY76-F1
#
_entry.id   AF-A0A0G4GY76-F1
#
_cell.length_a   1.000
_cell.length_b   1.000
_cell.length_c   1.000
_cell.angle_alpha   90.00
_cell.angle_beta   90.00
_cell.angle_gamma   90.00
#
_symmetry.space_group_name_H-M   'P 1'
#
loop_
_entity.id
_entity.type
_entity.pdbx_description
1 polymer ?
#
loop_
_entity_poly.entity_id
_entity_poly.type
_entity_poly.pdbx_seq_one_letter_code
_entity_poly.pdbx_strand_id
1 'polypeptide(L)'
;MRDIFASLSNGDTILADVSVTFPISSDAARLRTRSKTAGAAAKMKSEEKQRKYAVAARSVGLRFVALVFETFGRPDRETVSFVKELVGIAGSRAGFSMEGEMRAIQARLTDRYWKVLGCTLQRYVAINVLTSAFHGRGLIGRGQRGPFQPGSLLGREFSIQLAHERDRFVQEDPEIAA
;
A
#
# COMPACT_ATOMS: atom_id res chain seq x y z
N MET A 1 10.64 1.56 -5.38
CA MET A 1 9.54 0.86 -4.70
C MET A 1 10.02 -0.55 -4.41
N ARG A 2 9.75 -1.10 -3.23
CA ARG A 2 10.20 -2.46 -2.88
C ARG A 2 9.06 -3.44 -3.12
N ASP A 3 9.36 -4.56 -3.75
CA ASP A 3 8.43 -5.68 -3.87
C ASP A 3 8.44 -6.47 -2.56
N ILE A 4 7.31 -7.08 -2.23
CA ILE A 4 7.13 -7.88 -1.01
C ILE A 4 7.15 -9.35 -1.43
N PHE A 5 8.03 -10.11 -0.80
CA PHE A 5 8.05 -11.56 -0.88
C PHE A 5 7.76 -12.13 0.50
N ALA A 6 6.77 -13.00 0.62
CA ALA A 6 6.39 -13.58 1.91
C ALA A 6 5.80 -14.98 1.76
N SER A 7 6.08 -15.84 2.73
CA SER A 7 5.34 -17.09 2.94
C SER A 7 4.28 -16.88 4.00
N LEU A 8 3.03 -17.14 3.64
CA LEU A 8 1.86 -17.02 4.50
C LEU A 8 1.65 -18.33 5.26
N SER A 9 0.96 -18.30 6.42
CA SER A 9 0.75 -19.54 7.21
C SER A 9 -0.21 -20.53 6.58
N ASN A 10 -0.96 -20.11 5.56
CA ASN A 10 -1.80 -21.00 4.78
C ASN A 10 -0.99 -21.83 3.75
N GLY A 11 0.34 -21.66 3.71
CA GLY A 11 1.24 -22.36 2.78
C GLY A 11 1.51 -21.61 1.48
N ASP A 12 0.79 -20.52 1.21
CA ASP A 12 1.03 -19.70 0.02
C ASP A 12 2.37 -18.96 0.13
N THR A 13 3.10 -18.90 -0.99
CA THR A 13 4.21 -17.94 -1.14
C THR A 13 3.83 -16.88 -2.17
N ILE A 14 3.90 -15.62 -1.75
CA ILE A 14 3.44 -14.49 -2.54
C ILE A 14 4.61 -13.65 -3.07
N LEU A 15 4.40 -13.10 -4.26
CA LEU A 15 5.18 -12.01 -4.82
C LEU A 15 4.23 -10.82 -5.04
N ALA A 16 4.31 -9.82 -4.17
CA ALA A 16 3.47 -8.64 -4.24
C ALA A 16 4.26 -7.43 -4.73
N ASP A 17 3.90 -6.94 -5.92
CA ASP A 17 4.53 -5.77 -6.53
C ASP A 17 3.70 -4.52 -6.21
N VAL A 18 4.32 -3.61 -5.46
CA VAL A 18 3.67 -2.41 -4.94
C VAL A 18 3.79 -1.27 -5.96
N SER A 19 2.69 -0.59 -6.26
CA SER A 19 2.73 0.63 -7.08
C SER A 19 1.76 1.70 -6.63
N VAL A 20 2.20 2.94 -6.84
CA VAL A 20 1.37 4.13 -6.70
C VAL A 20 1.13 4.69 -8.11
N THR A 21 -0.12 5.01 -8.42
CA THR A 21 -0.52 5.60 -9.69
C THR A 21 -1.35 6.86 -9.48
N PHE A 22 -1.34 7.72 -10.48
CA PHE A 22 -2.09 8.97 -10.49
C PHE A 22 -3.27 8.84 -11.46
N PRO A 23 -4.45 9.40 -11.11
CA PRO A 23 -5.57 9.49 -12.05
C PRO A 23 -5.29 10.51 -13.17
N ILE A 24 -4.36 11.44 -12.94
CA ILE A 24 -3.93 12.44 -13.91
C ILE A 24 -2.91 11.82 -14.87
N SER A 25 -3.10 12.08 -16.16
CA SER A 25 -2.27 11.57 -17.26
C SER A 25 -2.16 12.66 -18.33
N SER A 26 -0.98 12.81 -18.95
CA SER A 26 -0.80 13.69 -20.11
C SER A 26 -1.49 13.14 -21.38
N ASP A 27 -1.68 11.81 -21.44
CA ASP A 27 -2.54 11.17 -22.44
C ASP A 27 -4.01 11.42 -22.10
N ALA A 28 -4.70 12.14 -22.99
CA ALA A 28 -6.09 12.54 -22.86
C ALA A 28 -7.08 11.36 -22.83
N ALA A 29 -6.81 10.27 -23.56
CA ALA A 29 -7.66 9.09 -23.56
C ALA A 29 -7.57 8.38 -22.20
N ARG A 30 -6.35 8.21 -21.69
CA ARG A 30 -6.12 7.69 -20.34
C ARG A 30 -6.70 8.59 -19.26
N LEU A 31 -6.53 9.90 -19.38
CA LEU A 31 -7.09 10.87 -18.44
C LEU A 31 -8.61 10.75 -18.37
N ARG A 32 -9.30 10.73 -19.52
CA ARG A 32 -10.77 10.62 -19.60
C ARG A 32 -11.31 9.36 -18.93
N THR A 33 -10.57 8.25 -18.99
CA THR A 33 -10.97 6.98 -18.36
C THR A 33 -10.60 6.92 -16.88
N ARG A 34 -9.47 7.54 -16.48
CA ARG A 34 -8.94 7.49 -15.11
C ARG A 34 -9.56 8.51 -14.16
N SER A 35 -9.91 9.70 -14.66
CA SER A 35 -10.32 10.82 -13.79
C SER A 35 -11.80 10.76 -13.38
N LYS A 36 -12.63 10.01 -14.10
CA LYS A 36 -14.08 9.96 -13.87
C LYS A 36 -14.50 9.07 -12.70
N THR A 37 -13.65 8.12 -12.30
CA THR A 37 -14.01 7.12 -11.32
C THR A 37 -12.83 6.90 -10.39
N ALA A 38 -13.04 7.14 -9.10
CA ALA A 38 -12.02 6.92 -8.08
C ALA A 38 -11.53 5.46 -8.12
N GLY A 39 -10.22 5.26 -8.17
CA GLY A 39 -9.60 3.92 -8.24
C GLY A 39 -9.50 3.35 -9.67
N ALA A 40 -9.97 4.04 -10.70
CA ALA A 40 -9.87 3.57 -12.08
C ALA A 40 -8.41 3.47 -12.56
N ALA A 41 -7.55 4.40 -12.13
CA ALA A 41 -6.14 4.33 -12.47
C ALA A 41 -5.46 3.15 -11.76
N ALA A 42 -5.80 2.91 -10.48
CA ALA A 42 -5.32 1.74 -9.75
C ALA A 42 -5.75 0.43 -10.42
N LYS A 43 -7.03 0.31 -10.78
CA LYS A 43 -7.56 -0.87 -11.48
C LYS A 43 -6.81 -1.15 -12.79
N MET A 44 -6.70 -0.16 -13.67
CA MET A 44 -6.00 -0.35 -14.95
C MET A 44 -4.53 -0.76 -14.77
N LYS A 45 -3.85 -0.17 -13.77
CA LYS A 45 -2.45 -0.50 -13.50
C LYS A 45 -2.31 -1.89 -12.87
N SER A 46 -3.26 -2.30 -12.03
CA SER A 46 -3.36 -3.67 -11.50
C SER A 46 -3.51 -4.68 -12.63
N GLU A 47 -4.47 -4.46 -13.55
CA GLU A 47 -4.70 -5.33 -14.71
C GLU A 47 -3.50 -5.41 -15.66
N GLU A 48 -2.76 -4.31 -15.84
CA GLU A 48 -1.51 -4.28 -16.62
C GLU A 48 -0.44 -5.18 -15.98
N LYS A 49 -0.24 -5.06 -14.66
CA LYS A 49 0.73 -5.88 -13.92
C LYS A 49 0.34 -7.35 -13.88
N GLN A 50 -0.93 -7.64 -13.66
CA GLN A 50 -1.45 -9.02 -13.64
C GLN A 50 -1.14 -9.72 -14.97
N ARG A 51 -1.45 -9.07 -16.10
CA ARG A 51 -1.12 -9.62 -17.43
C ARG A 51 0.38 -9.83 -17.62
N LYS A 52 1.23 -8.96 -17.07
CA LYS A 52 2.68 -9.02 -17.26
C LYS A 52 3.36 -10.08 -16.40
N TYR A 53 2.94 -10.24 -15.14
CA TYR A 53 3.72 -10.97 -14.15
C TYR A 53 3.03 -12.21 -13.59
N ALA A 54 1.70 -12.32 -13.66
CA ALA A 54 0.99 -13.43 -13.01
C ALA A 54 1.35 -14.80 -13.58
N VAL A 55 1.55 -14.89 -14.90
CA VAL A 55 1.95 -16.16 -15.55
C VAL A 55 3.35 -16.59 -15.10
N ALA A 56 4.30 -15.65 -15.10
CA ALA A 56 5.68 -15.92 -14.68
C ALA A 56 5.76 -16.32 -13.21
N ALA A 57 5.05 -15.60 -12.32
CA ALA A 57 5.00 -15.94 -10.91
C ALA A 57 4.42 -17.35 -10.68
N ARG A 58 3.31 -17.67 -11.35
CA ARG A 58 2.71 -19.02 -11.25
C ARG A 58 3.66 -20.12 -11.74
N SER A 59 4.47 -19.85 -12.77
CA SER A 59 5.43 -20.83 -13.29
C SER A 59 6.51 -21.24 -12.30
N VAL A 60 6.79 -20.38 -11.31
CA VAL A 60 7.74 -20.63 -10.21
C VAL A 60 7.04 -20.92 -8.89
N GLY A 61 5.75 -21.27 -8.92
CA GLY A 61 4.97 -21.64 -7.72
C GLY A 61 4.59 -20.46 -6.82
N LEU A 62 4.63 -19.23 -7.32
CA LEU A 62 4.30 -18.02 -6.55
C LEU A 62 2.93 -17.46 -6.94
N ARG A 63 2.19 -16.95 -5.95
CA ARG A 63 1.00 -16.13 -6.19
C ARG A 63 1.40 -14.68 -6.38
N PHE A 64 1.17 -14.14 -7.57
CA PHE A 64 1.37 -12.72 -7.83
C PHE A 64 0.22 -11.88 -7.29
N VAL A 65 0.55 -10.76 -6.63
CA VAL A 65 -0.43 -9.80 -6.13
C VAL A 65 -0.03 -8.39 -6.56
N ALA A 66 -0.86 -7.72 -7.37
CA ALA A 66 -0.63 -6.33 -7.72
C ALA A 66 -1.19 -5.41 -6.64
N LEU A 67 -0.33 -4.88 -5.76
CA LEU A 67 -0.74 -3.91 -4.73
C LEU A 67 -0.70 -2.50 -5.30
N VAL A 68 -1.83 -2.04 -5.84
CA VAL A 68 -1.91 -0.76 -6.55
C VAL A 68 -2.76 0.26 -5.82
N PHE A 69 -2.13 1.40 -5.54
CA PHE A 69 -2.73 2.52 -4.84
C PHE A 69 -2.90 3.72 -5.77
N GLU A 70 -4.07 4.33 -5.74
CA GLU A 70 -4.32 5.61 -6.41
C GLU A 70 -4.15 6.76 -5.42
N THR A 71 -3.38 7.78 -5.78
CA THR A 71 -2.98 8.86 -4.86
C THR A 71 -4.14 9.68 -4.27
N PHE A 72 -5.25 9.79 -5.01
CA PHE A 72 -6.46 10.50 -4.59
C PHE A 72 -7.70 9.59 -4.59
N GLY A 73 -7.48 8.29 -4.79
CA GLY A 73 -8.53 7.33 -5.07
C GLY A 73 -8.50 6.16 -4.11
N ARG A 74 -9.49 5.29 -4.25
CA ARG A 74 -9.51 4.04 -3.49
C ARG A 74 -8.45 3.08 -4.05
N PRO A 75 -7.80 2.26 -3.20
CA PRO A 75 -7.05 1.11 -3.68
C PRO A 75 -7.93 0.22 -4.56
N ASP A 76 -7.31 -0.53 -5.47
CA ASP A 76 -8.07 -1.44 -6.32
C ASP A 76 -8.65 -2.63 -5.52
N ARG A 77 -9.64 -3.31 -6.12
CA ARG A 77 -10.38 -4.38 -5.45
C ARG A 77 -9.46 -5.52 -5.00
N GLU A 78 -8.43 -5.84 -5.77
CA GLU A 78 -7.52 -6.93 -5.46
C GLU A 78 -6.67 -6.60 -4.23
N THR A 79 -6.12 -5.37 -4.18
CA THR A 79 -5.43 -4.86 -2.99
C THR A 79 -6.31 -4.93 -1.75
N VAL A 80 -7.57 -4.47 -1.83
CA VAL A 80 -8.51 -4.53 -0.69
C VAL A 80 -8.79 -5.97 -0.26
N SER A 81 -8.98 -6.88 -1.22
CA SER A 81 -9.22 -8.30 -0.94
C SER A 81 -8.02 -8.94 -0.26
N PHE A 82 -6.82 -8.66 -0.73
CA PHE A 82 -5.59 -9.19 -0.18
C PHE A 82 -5.30 -8.67 1.24
N VAL A 83 -5.55 -7.39 1.52
CA VAL A 83 -5.41 -6.87 2.89
C VAL A 83 -6.38 -7.56 3.86
N LYS A 84 -7.63 -7.80 3.43
CA LYS A 84 -8.60 -8.57 4.23
C LYS A 84 -8.14 -10.00 4.46
N GLU A 85 -7.58 -10.64 3.45
CA GLU A 85 -6.99 -11.99 3.55
C GLU A 85 -5.87 -12.01 4.61
N LEU A 86 -4.92 -11.06 4.54
CA LEU A 86 -3.83 -10.95 5.52
C LEU A 86 -4.34 -10.71 6.95
N VAL A 87 -5.35 -9.87 7.11
CA VAL A 87 -5.99 -9.60 8.40
C VAL A 87 -6.68 -10.87 8.93
N GLY A 88 -7.33 -11.65 8.06
CA GLY A 88 -7.89 -12.95 8.40
C GLY A 88 -6.82 -13.93 8.87
N ILE A 89 -5.72 -14.06 8.11
CA ILE A 89 -4.58 -14.92 8.45
C ILE A 89 -3.96 -14.54 9.80
N ALA A 90 -3.75 -13.25 10.03
CA ALA A 90 -3.22 -12.73 11.29
C ALA A 90 -4.17 -13.02 12.46
N GLY A 91 -5.48 -12.83 12.25
CA GLY A 91 -6.50 -13.15 13.23
C GLY A 91 -6.50 -14.64 13.61
N SER A 92 -6.48 -15.54 12.62
CA SER A 92 -6.43 -16.98 12.87
C SER A 92 -5.18 -17.40 13.64
N ARG A 93 -4.01 -16.81 13.34
CA ARG A 93 -2.77 -17.09 14.10
C ARG A 93 -2.85 -16.65 15.56
N ALA A 94 -3.57 -15.57 15.85
CA ALA A 94 -3.71 -15.03 17.19
C ALA A 94 -4.76 -15.77 18.05
N GLY A 95 -5.42 -16.80 17.52
CA GLY A 95 -6.32 -17.66 18.30
C GLY A 95 -7.66 -17.02 18.67
N PHE A 96 -8.06 -15.93 18.02
CA PHE A 96 -9.37 -15.31 18.30
C PHE A 96 -10.51 -16.24 17.88
N SER A 97 -11.28 -16.72 18.87
CA SER A 97 -12.36 -17.71 18.70
C SER A 97 -13.77 -17.13 18.79
N MET A 98 -13.93 -15.87 19.21
CA MET A 98 -15.23 -15.18 19.27
C MET A 98 -15.49 -14.41 17.97
N GLU A 99 -16.46 -14.88 17.19
CA GLU A 99 -16.74 -14.42 15.82
C GLU A 99 -17.10 -12.91 15.76
N GLY A 100 -17.73 -12.38 16.82
CA GLY A 100 -18.11 -10.96 16.93
C GLY A 100 -16.94 -10.03 17.25
N GLU A 101 -16.12 -10.38 18.24
CA GLU A 101 -14.94 -9.60 18.66
C GLU A 101 -13.88 -9.58 17.56
N MET A 102 -13.68 -10.71 16.87
CA MET A 102 -12.80 -10.82 15.72
C MET A 102 -13.19 -9.82 14.63
N ARG A 103 -14.48 -9.71 14.27
CA ARG A 103 -14.92 -8.77 13.23
C ARG A 103 -14.64 -7.31 13.62
N ALA A 104 -14.82 -6.96 14.90
CA ALA A 104 -14.51 -5.62 15.40
C ALA A 104 -13.00 -5.32 15.36
N ILE A 105 -12.16 -6.28 15.78
CA ILE A 105 -10.70 -6.16 15.73
C ILE A 105 -10.22 -6.05 14.27
N GLN A 106 -10.74 -6.90 13.37
CA GLN A 106 -10.41 -6.86 11.95
C GLN A 106 -10.82 -5.52 11.32
N ALA A 107 -11.99 -4.98 11.67
CA ALA A 107 -12.45 -3.67 11.21
C ALA A 107 -11.52 -2.56 11.70
N ARG A 108 -11.11 -2.57 12.99
CA ARG A 108 -10.17 -1.60 13.56
C ARG A 108 -8.79 -1.66 12.93
N LEU A 109 -8.25 -2.87 12.71
CA LEU A 109 -6.96 -3.09 12.05
C LEU A 109 -7.01 -2.59 10.59
N THR A 110 -8.07 -2.93 9.88
CA THR A 110 -8.28 -2.49 8.49
C THR A 110 -8.41 -0.97 8.39
N ASP A 111 -9.19 -0.35 9.29
CA ASP A 111 -9.34 1.10 9.35
C ASP A 111 -8.01 1.81 9.67
N ARG A 112 -7.26 1.32 10.67
CA ARG A 112 -5.94 1.85 11.00
C ARG A 112 -4.97 1.73 9.83
N TYR A 113 -4.94 0.57 9.16
CA TYR A 113 -4.12 0.35 7.99
C TYR A 113 -4.45 1.35 6.88
N TRP A 114 -5.74 1.57 6.60
CA TRP A 114 -6.16 2.55 5.59
C TRP A 114 -5.81 3.99 5.96
N LYS A 115 -5.93 4.38 7.23
CA LYS A 115 -5.52 5.71 7.69
C LYS A 115 -4.02 5.94 7.51
N VAL A 116 -3.20 5.00 8.00
CA VAL A 116 -1.73 5.07 7.86
C VAL A 116 -1.35 5.14 6.39
N LEU A 117 -1.88 4.23 5.56
CA LEU A 117 -1.61 4.21 4.13
C LEU A 117 -2.04 5.50 3.44
N GLY A 118 -3.24 6.00 3.70
CA GLY A 118 -3.75 7.25 3.14
C GLY A 118 -2.84 8.45 3.45
N CYS A 119 -2.46 8.62 4.71
CA CYS A 119 -1.50 9.66 5.11
C CYS A 119 -0.13 9.49 4.44
N THR A 120 0.35 8.25 4.30
CA THR A 120 1.61 7.93 3.62
C THR A 120 1.57 8.38 2.16
N LEU A 121 0.50 8.05 1.46
CA LEU A 121 0.32 8.37 0.05
C LEU A 121 0.20 9.88 -0.15
N GLN A 122 -0.52 10.58 0.72
CA GLN A 122 -0.60 12.05 0.68
C GLN A 122 0.76 12.70 0.89
N ARG A 123 1.56 12.23 1.86
CA ARG A 123 2.94 12.72 2.07
C ARG A 123 3.82 12.45 0.85
N TYR A 124 3.74 11.25 0.28
CA TYR A 124 4.48 10.90 -0.94
C TYR A 124 4.12 11.82 -2.12
N VAL A 125 2.83 12.12 -2.30
CA VAL A 125 2.36 13.07 -3.31
C VAL A 125 2.90 14.47 -3.04
N ALA A 126 2.78 14.97 -1.81
CA ALA A 126 3.26 16.30 -1.43
C ALA A 126 4.76 16.45 -1.69
N ILE A 127 5.58 15.45 -1.33
CA ILE A 127 7.02 15.43 -1.61
C ILE A 127 7.30 15.47 -3.11
N ASN A 128 6.61 14.66 -3.91
CA ASN A 128 6.79 14.66 -5.37
C ASN A 128 6.38 15.99 -6.02
N VAL A 129 5.28 16.60 -5.56
CA VAL A 129 4.85 17.92 -6.05
C VAL A 129 5.86 19.00 -5.67
N LEU A 130 6.26 19.07 -4.41
CA LEU A 130 7.25 20.04 -3.92
C LEU A 130 8.55 19.91 -4.70
N THR A 131 9.10 18.70 -4.79
CA THR A 131 10.33 18.47 -5.56
C THR A 131 10.16 18.84 -7.03
N SER A 132 9.06 18.50 -7.69
CA SER A 132 8.83 18.93 -9.09
C SER A 132 8.74 20.45 -9.25
N ALA A 133 8.17 21.17 -8.29
CA ALA A 133 8.10 22.63 -8.29
C ALA A 133 9.48 23.29 -8.11
N PHE A 134 10.38 22.66 -7.32
CA PHE A 134 11.75 23.11 -7.16
C PHE A 134 12.64 22.79 -8.38
N HIS A 135 12.39 21.69 -9.09
CA HIS A 135 13.09 21.39 -10.35
C HIS A 135 12.59 22.23 -11.53
N GLY A 136 11.34 22.73 -11.49
CA GLY A 136 10.79 23.63 -12.51
C GLY A 136 11.32 25.07 -12.46
N ARG A 137 12.01 25.46 -11.37
CA ARG A 137 12.62 26.81 -11.21
C ARG A 137 14.16 26.80 -11.22
N GLY A 138 14.79 25.69 -11.59
CA GLY A 138 16.24 25.53 -11.59
C GLY A 138 16.79 25.07 -12.93
N LEU A 139 17.24 26.03 -13.73
CA LEU A 139 18.18 25.90 -14.84
C LEU A 139 17.79 25.10 -16.09
N ILE A 140 17.73 25.86 -17.18
CA ILE A 140 18.36 25.54 -18.47
C ILE A 140 19.72 24.87 -18.21
N GLY A 141 19.85 23.57 -18.50
CA GLY A 141 21.16 22.92 -18.60
C GLY A 141 21.29 21.59 -17.87
N ARG A 142 21.52 20.55 -18.68
CA ARG A 142 22.01 19.19 -18.36
C ARG A 142 20.97 18.21 -17.83
N GLY A 143 20.56 17.34 -18.75
CA GLY A 143 19.80 16.15 -18.43
C GLY A 143 20.59 15.20 -17.53
N GLN A 144 19.89 14.64 -16.54
CA GLN A 144 19.96 13.23 -16.21
C GLN A 144 18.60 12.81 -15.65
N ARG A 145 18.02 11.80 -16.29
CA ARG A 145 16.81 11.09 -15.87
C ARG A 145 17.16 10.15 -14.72
N GLY A 146 16.36 10.16 -13.66
CA GLY A 146 16.30 9.09 -12.66
C GLY A 146 15.21 9.36 -11.61
N PRO A 147 14.38 8.38 -11.22
CA PRO A 147 13.44 8.56 -10.12
C PRO A 147 14.20 8.62 -8.78
N PHE A 148 14.02 9.71 -8.04
CA PHE A 148 14.57 9.89 -6.70
C PHE A 148 14.09 8.74 -5.80
N GLN A 149 15.02 8.08 -5.07
CA GLN A 149 14.69 7.05 -4.09
C GLN A 149 14.42 7.72 -2.72
N PRO A 150 13.18 7.75 -2.20
CA PRO A 150 12.83 8.40 -0.94
C PRO A 150 13.11 7.51 0.29
N GLY A 151 14.06 6.56 0.18
CA GLY A 151 14.25 5.49 1.16
C GLY A 151 14.64 5.97 2.56
N SER A 152 15.25 7.16 2.68
CA SER A 152 15.82 7.65 3.94
C SER A 152 14.83 8.37 4.86
N LEU A 153 13.78 9.00 4.31
CA LEU A 153 12.79 9.75 5.10
C LEU A 153 11.63 8.87 5.57
N LEU A 154 11.08 8.05 4.66
CA LEU A 154 10.00 7.13 5.01
C LEU A 154 10.47 6.05 6.00
N GLY A 155 11.65 5.45 5.81
CA GLY A 155 12.11 4.35 6.66
C GLY A 155 12.28 4.75 8.13
N ARG A 156 12.74 5.98 8.38
CA ARG A 156 13.02 6.48 9.74
C ARG A 156 11.75 6.94 10.46
N GLU A 157 10.86 7.66 9.77
CA GLU A 157 9.60 8.12 10.37
C GLU A 157 8.59 6.99 10.61
N PHE A 158 8.51 6.00 9.71
CA PHE A 158 7.66 4.82 9.91
C PHE A 158 8.15 3.95 11.06
N SER A 159 9.47 3.79 11.22
CA SER A 159 10.04 3.05 12.35
C SER A 159 9.72 3.74 13.68
N ILE A 160 9.75 5.07 13.72
CA ILE A 160 9.43 5.86 14.92
C ILE A 160 7.92 5.81 15.22
N GLN A 161 7.05 5.94 14.21
CA GLN A 161 5.60 5.84 14.42
C GLN A 161 5.16 4.43 14.82
N LEU A 162 5.71 3.39 14.20
CA LEU A 162 5.41 2.00 14.57
C LEU A 162 5.97 1.64 15.96
N ALA A 163 7.15 2.15 16.32
CA ALA A 163 7.69 1.96 17.67
C ALA A 163 6.84 2.67 18.73
N HIS A 164 6.46 3.93 18.49
CA HIS A 164 5.62 4.71 19.40
C HIS A 164 4.21 4.12 19.56
N GLU A 165 3.66 3.50 18.52
CA GLU A 165 2.37 2.81 18.58
C GLU A 165 2.45 1.42 19.22
N ARG A 166 3.58 0.71 19.08
CA ARG A 166 3.84 -0.54 19.81
C ARG A 166 3.90 -0.30 21.31
N ASP A 167 4.54 0.78 21.74
CA ASP A 167 4.67 1.09 23.16
C ASP A 167 3.33 1.50 23.79
N ARG A 168 2.44 2.16 23.04
CA ARG A 168 1.04 2.38 23.48
C ARG A 168 0.23 1.09 23.59
N PHE A 169 0.44 0.14 22.68
CA PHE A 169 -0.29 -1.13 22.71
C PHE A 169 0.15 -2.03 23.89
N VAL A 170 1.37 -1.86 24.38
CA VAL A 170 1.90 -2.57 25.57
C VAL A 170 1.47 -1.88 26.88
N GLN A 171 1.12 -0.59 26.85
CA GLN A 171 0.70 0.18 28.03
C GLN A 171 -0.81 0.18 28.31
N GLU A 172 -1.66 -0.25 27.37
CA GLU A 172 -3.13 -0.31 27.55
C GLU A 172 -3.63 -1.62 28.23
N ASP A 173 -2.80 -2.28 29.04
CA ASP A 173 -3.24 -3.24 30.06
C ASP A 173 -2.51 -2.91 31.37
N PRO A 174 -3.13 -2.07 32.23
CA PRO A 174 -3.56 -2.63 33.50
C PRO A 174 -4.84 -1.95 34.01
N GLU A 175 -5.98 -2.62 33.97
CA GLU A 175 -7.03 -2.52 35.00
C GLU A 175 -8.10 -3.60 34.80
N ILE A 176 -7.72 -4.86 35.03
CA ILE A 176 -8.65 -5.88 35.53
C ILE A 176 -8.00 -6.51 36.75
N ALA A 177 -8.12 -5.85 37.90
CA ALA A 177 -8.02 -6.45 39.23
C ALA A 177 -8.35 -5.41 40.31
N ALA A 178 -9.64 -5.26 40.64
CA ALA A 178 -10.12 -4.92 41.97
C ALA A 178 -11.58 -5.39 42.10
#